data_AF-A0A5K0ZSV3-F1
#
_entry.id   AF-A0A5K0ZSV3-F1
#
_cell.length_a   1.000
_cell.length_b   1.000
_cell.length_c   1.000
_cell.angle_alpha   90.00
_cell.angle_beta   90.00
_cell.angle_gamma   90.00
#
_symmetry.space_group_name_H-M   'P 1'
#
loop_
_entity.id
_entity.type
_entity.pdbx_description
1 polymer ?
#
loop_
_entity_poly.entity_id
_entity_poly.type
_entity_poly.pdbx_seq_one_letter_code
_entity_poly.pdbx_strand_id
1 'polypeptide(L)'
;ENTIINRGILLNLSEESKMELSTEAFEMMSELRLLLINFAIFDHCDFGHFPASLKWLEWKDCPLEALPLEIKFKSLVVLNLSRSFISRLWSETTMGSSSKCRKK
;
A
#
# COMPACT_ATOMS: atom_id res chain seq x y z
N GLU A 1 -14.80 -20.29 -8.06
CA GLU A 1 -13.41 -20.70 -8.29
C GLU A 1 -12.60 -20.33 -7.06
N ASN A 2 -12.16 -21.33 -6.28
CA ASN A 2 -11.51 -21.10 -5.00
C ASN A 2 -10.00 -20.96 -5.22
N THR A 3 -9.54 -19.73 -5.46
CA THR A 3 -8.11 -19.43 -5.48
C THR A 3 -7.57 -19.57 -4.06
N ILE A 4 -6.77 -20.62 -3.83
CA ILE A 4 -5.94 -20.73 -2.63
C ILE A 4 -5.00 -19.51 -2.62
N ILE A 5 -5.33 -18.52 -1.81
CA ILE A 5 -4.60 -17.25 -1.61
C ILE A 5 -3.30 -17.48 -0.81
N ASN A 6 -2.39 -18.33 -1.31
CA ASN A 6 -1.07 -18.53 -0.67
C ASN A 6 -0.12 -17.32 -0.84
N ARG A 7 -0.54 -16.28 -1.56
CA ARG A 7 0.26 -15.09 -1.90
C ARG A 7 -0.54 -13.80 -1.73
N GLY A 8 -1.59 -13.85 -0.90
CA GLY A 8 -2.46 -12.73 -0.63
C GLY A 8 -2.50 -12.44 0.87
N ILE A 9 -2.44 -11.15 1.23
CA ILE A 9 -2.64 -10.69 2.60
C ILE A 9 -3.82 -9.72 2.63
N LEU A 10 -4.74 -9.96 3.56
CA LEU A 10 -5.81 -9.04 3.92
C LEU A 10 -5.49 -8.47 5.30
N LEU A 11 -5.27 -7.16 5.34
CA LEU A 11 -5.17 -6.37 6.55
C LEU A 11 -6.52 -5.72 6.80
N ASN A 12 -7.34 -6.37 7.62
CA ASN A 12 -8.68 -5.89 7.96
C ASN A 12 -8.70 -5.39 9.41
N LEU A 13 -8.41 -4.11 9.60
CA LEU A 13 -8.48 -3.45 10.91
C LEU A 13 -9.86 -2.80 11.10
N SER A 14 -10.22 -2.47 12.35
CA SER A 14 -11.38 -1.62 12.58
C SER A 14 -11.01 -0.16 12.42
N GLU A 15 -11.98 0.67 12.06
CA GLU A 15 -11.81 2.13 11.96
C GLU A 15 -11.36 2.75 13.30
N GLU A 16 -11.75 2.11 14.41
CA GLU A 16 -11.40 2.50 15.77
C GLU A 16 -9.98 2.07 16.16
N SER A 17 -9.43 1.04 15.51
CA SER A 17 -8.08 0.51 15.75
C SER A 17 -7.14 0.85 14.59
N LYS A 18 -6.96 2.15 14.32
CA LYS A 18 -5.90 2.60 13.40
C LYS A 18 -4.55 2.12 13.94
N MET A 19 -3.97 1.15 13.28
CA MET A 19 -2.62 0.65 13.57
C MET A 19 -1.67 1.16 12.48
N GLU A 20 -0.56 1.71 12.93
CA GLU A 20 0.56 2.04 12.06
C GLU A 20 1.39 0.77 11.87
N LEU A 21 1.49 0.32 10.62
CA LEU A 21 2.22 -0.87 10.24
C LEU A 21 3.56 -0.47 9.64
N SER A 22 4.63 -1.13 10.05
CA SER A 22 5.90 -0.96 9.35
C SER A 22 5.89 -1.72 8.03
N THR A 23 6.42 -1.11 6.98
CA THR A 23 6.52 -1.79 5.68
C THR A 23 7.63 -2.83 5.65
N GLU A 24 8.58 -2.79 6.59
CA GLU A 24 9.63 -3.81 6.78
C GLU A 24 9.04 -5.23 6.91
N ALA A 25 7.81 -5.35 7.44
CA ALA A 25 7.09 -6.61 7.53
C ALA A 25 6.92 -7.31 6.15
N PHE A 26 6.95 -6.57 5.04
CA PHE A 26 6.82 -7.11 3.69
C PHE A 26 8.14 -7.43 3.01
N GLU A 27 9.29 -7.07 3.60
CA GLU A 27 10.59 -7.18 2.95
C GLU A 27 10.91 -8.61 2.51
N MET A 28 10.60 -9.59 3.37
CA MET A 28 10.84 -11.01 3.11
C MET A 28 9.69 -11.68 2.35
N MET A 29 8.61 -10.97 2.04
CA MET A 29 7.42 -11.50 1.37
C MET A 29 7.52 -11.38 -0.15
N SER A 30 8.62 -11.84 -0.73
CA SER A 30 8.98 -11.64 -2.15
C SER A 30 7.95 -12.18 -3.15
N GLU A 31 7.16 -13.18 -2.76
CA GLU A 31 6.15 -13.83 -3.60
C GLU A 31 4.73 -13.26 -3.42
N LEU A 32 4.55 -12.24 -2.56
CA LEU A 32 3.26 -11.62 -2.28
C LEU A 32 2.73 -10.87 -3.50
N ARG A 33 1.53 -11.26 -3.94
CA ARG A 33 0.90 -10.74 -5.16
C ARG A 33 -0.34 -9.89 -4.89
N LEU A 34 -1.00 -10.09 -3.77
CA LEU A 34 -2.25 -9.42 -3.43
C LEU A 34 -2.15 -8.83 -2.02
N LEU A 35 -2.36 -7.52 -1.93
CA LEU A 35 -2.41 -6.80 -0.66
C LEU A 35 -3.71 -6.01 -0.60
N LEU A 36 -4.56 -6.38 0.34
CA LEU A 36 -5.84 -5.70 0.60
C LEU A 36 -5.75 -5.03 1.97
N ILE A 37 -5.99 -3.73 2.02
CA ILE A 37 -5.82 -2.90 3.20
C ILE A 37 -7.11 -2.15 3.48
N ASN A 38 -7.68 -2.42 4.65
CA ASN A 38 -8.83 -1.71 5.19
C ASN A 38 -8.41 -1.06 6.52
N PHE A 39 -8.54 0.27 6.58
CA PHE A 39 -8.32 1.06 7.79
C PHE A 39 -6.91 0.99 8.41
N ALA A 40 -5.90 0.53 7.66
CA ALA A 40 -4.49 0.56 8.09
C ALA A 40 -3.71 1.70 7.43
N ILE A 41 -2.72 2.21 8.15
CA ILE A 41 -1.73 3.18 7.68
C ILE A 41 -0.33 2.58 7.83
N PHE A 42 0.60 2.97 6.97
CA PHE A 42 1.99 2.55 7.08
C PHE A 42 2.84 3.65 7.69
N ASP A 43 3.86 3.25 8.46
CA ASP A 43 4.83 4.19 9.01
C ASP A 43 5.45 5.03 7.88
N HIS A 44 5.67 6.31 8.18
CA HIS A 44 6.37 7.26 7.33
C HIS A 44 5.92 7.34 5.85
N CYS A 45 4.79 6.71 5.52
CA CYS A 45 4.32 6.52 4.16
C CYS A 45 5.42 5.96 3.24
N ASP A 46 6.26 5.08 3.77
CA ASP A 46 7.32 4.41 3.03
C ASP A 46 6.74 3.22 2.25
N PHE A 47 7.17 3.03 1.01
CA PHE A 47 6.84 1.86 0.19
C PHE A 47 8.10 1.11 -0.24
N GLY A 48 9.26 1.53 0.26
CA GLY A 48 10.57 0.97 0.01
C GLY A 48 10.69 -0.51 0.32
N HIS A 49 9.81 -1.09 1.14
CA HIS A 49 9.77 -2.52 1.46
C HIS A 49 8.62 -3.29 0.79
N PHE A 50 7.81 -2.64 -0.05
CA PHE A 50 6.75 -3.35 -0.78
C PHE A 50 7.34 -4.41 -1.73
N PRO A 51 6.69 -5.57 -1.87
CA PRO A 51 7.21 -6.66 -2.68
C PRO A 51 7.06 -6.33 -4.16
N ALA A 52 8.16 -6.46 -4.92
CA ALA A 52 8.18 -6.13 -6.35
C ALA A 52 7.26 -7.03 -7.20
N SER A 53 6.79 -8.16 -6.66
CA SER A 53 5.87 -9.07 -7.34
C SER A 53 4.39 -8.68 -7.18
N LEU A 54 4.09 -7.62 -6.42
CA LEU A 54 2.72 -7.19 -6.12
C LEU A 54 1.93 -6.87 -7.39
N LYS A 55 0.81 -7.56 -7.59
CA LYS A 55 -0.07 -7.43 -8.77
C LYS A 55 -1.36 -6.69 -8.45
N TRP A 56 -1.81 -6.78 -7.21
CA TRP A 56 -3.06 -6.16 -6.76
C TRP A 56 -2.80 -5.42 -5.45
N LEU A 57 -3.14 -4.13 -5.43
CA LEU A 57 -3.22 -3.31 -4.24
C LEU A 57 -4.62 -2.74 -4.12
N GLU A 58 -5.36 -3.17 -3.09
CA GLU A 58 -6.54 -2.46 -2.63
C GLU A 58 -6.19 -1.75 -1.34
N TRP A 59 -6.35 -0.44 -1.31
CA TRP A 59 -6.10 0.35 -0.12
C TRP A 59 -7.20 1.39 0.05
N LYS A 60 -8.27 0.92 0.68
CA LYS A 60 -9.42 1.76 0.98
C LYS A 60 -9.06 2.74 2.07
N ASP A 61 -9.57 3.96 1.92
CA ASP A 61 -9.36 5.03 2.90
C ASP A 61 -7.87 5.42 3.07
N CYS A 62 -7.05 5.17 2.03
CA CYS A 62 -5.63 5.52 1.99
C CYS A 62 -5.44 7.03 2.32
N PRO A 63 -4.56 7.35 3.29
CA PRO A 63 -4.39 8.73 3.80
C PRO A 63 -3.52 9.62 2.89
N LEU A 64 -3.03 9.08 1.78
CA LEU A 64 -2.12 9.77 0.87
C LEU A 64 -2.84 10.70 -0.09
N GLU A 65 -2.18 11.81 -0.40
CA GLU A 65 -2.61 12.72 -1.47
C GLU A 65 -2.11 12.28 -2.85
N ALA A 66 -0.98 11.55 -2.89
CA ALA A 66 -0.41 10.91 -4.07
C ALA A 66 0.45 9.69 -3.68
N LEU A 67 0.55 8.69 -4.55
CA LEU A 67 1.51 7.59 -4.38
C LEU A 67 2.89 8.01 -4.88
N PRO A 68 4.00 7.60 -4.24
CA PRO A 68 5.31 7.82 -4.80
C PRO A 68 5.48 7.02 -6.09
N LEU A 69 6.12 7.63 -7.08
CA LEU A 69 6.47 6.92 -8.30
C LEU A 69 7.62 5.94 -8.02
N GLU A 70 7.28 4.69 -7.71
CA GLU A 70 8.26 3.65 -7.40
C GLU A 70 8.33 2.57 -8.47
N ILE A 71 9.53 2.06 -8.73
CA ILE A 71 9.78 0.94 -9.64
C ILE A 71 8.99 -0.30 -9.23
N LYS A 72 8.73 -0.46 -7.92
CA LYS A 72 7.99 -1.59 -7.34
C LYS A 72 6.54 -1.66 -7.80
N PHE A 73 5.93 -0.52 -8.13
CA PHE A 73 4.57 -0.49 -8.68
C PHE A 73 4.48 -0.79 -10.18
N LYS A 74 5.60 -0.97 -10.89
CA LYS A 74 5.58 -1.31 -12.33
C LYS A 74 4.90 -2.64 -12.62
N SER A 75 4.92 -3.57 -11.67
CA SER A 75 4.31 -4.89 -11.83
C SER A 75 2.82 -4.91 -11.48
N LEU A 76 2.30 -3.81 -10.90
CA LEU A 76 0.93 -3.67 -10.44
C LEU A 76 -0.05 -3.64 -11.62
N VAL A 77 -1.10 -4.45 -11.53
CA VAL A 77 -2.14 -4.59 -12.56
C VAL A 77 -3.45 -3.99 -12.06
N VAL A 78 -3.75 -4.17 -10.77
CA VAL A 78 -4.97 -3.64 -10.13
C VAL A 78 -4.57 -2.70 -9.00
N LEU A 79 -5.10 -1.48 -9.06
CA LEU A 79 -4.95 -0.45 -8.04
C LEU A 79 -6.33 0.09 -7.69
N ASN A 80 -6.81 -0.25 -6.49
CA ASN A 80 -8.07 0.25 -5.95
C ASN A 80 -7.81 1.17 -4.75
N LEU A 81 -7.96 2.47 -4.97
CA LEU A 81 -7.80 3.52 -3.95
C LEU A 81 -9.14 4.18 -3.63
N SER A 82 -10.24 3.42 -3.68
CA SER A 82 -11.57 3.96 -3.37
C SER A 82 -11.64 4.55 -1.97
N ARG A 83 -12.37 5.68 -1.86
CA ARG A 83 -12.52 6.47 -0.62
C ARG A 83 -11.20 7.00 -0.01
N SER A 84 -10.13 7.06 -0.80
CA SER A 84 -8.85 7.67 -0.39
C SER A 84 -8.85 9.19 -0.57
N PHE A 85 -7.77 9.83 -0.10
CA PHE A 85 -7.48 11.25 -0.33
C PHE A 85 -6.63 11.52 -1.58
N ILE A 86 -6.45 10.51 -2.44
CA ILE A 86 -5.60 10.62 -3.63
C ILE A 86 -6.20 11.65 -4.58
N SER A 87 -5.46 12.75 -4.79
CA SER A 87 -5.81 13.83 -5.72
C SER A 87 -4.99 13.75 -7.01
N ARG A 88 -3.81 13.13 -6.93
CA ARG A 88 -2.93 12.84 -8.07
C ARG A 88 -2.38 11.43 -7.90
N LEU A 89 -2.36 10.64 -8.97
CA LEU A 89 -1.98 9.23 -8.86
C LEU A 89 -0.53 9.06 -8.40
N TRP A 90 0.42 9.75 -9.05
CA TRP A 90 1.84 9.67 -8.75
C TRP A 90 2.42 11.03 -8.36
N SER A 91 3.37 11.05 -7.43
CA SER A 91 4.30 12.16 -7.23
C SER A 91 5.69 11.77 -7.67
N GLU A 92 6.37 12.64 -8.40
CA GLU A 92 7.81 12.53 -8.64
C GLU A 92 8.52 12.70 -7.30
N THR A 93 8.90 11.58 -6.69
CA THR A 93 9.71 11.61 -5.49
C THR A 93 11.15 11.86 -5.92
N THR A 94 11.66 13.08 -5.73
CA THR A 94 13.11 13.25 -5.63
C THR A 94 13.58 12.38 -4.47
N MET A 95 14.38 11.35 -4.74
CA MET A 95 14.85 10.39 -3.73
C MET A 95 15.28 11.13 -2.46
N GLY A 96 14.51 11.00 -1.37
CA GLY A 96 14.75 11.69 -0.11
C GLY A 96 13.57 12.46 0.50
N SER A 97 12.38 12.50 -0.12
CA SER A 97 11.19 13.13 0.47
C SER A 97 10.10 12.11 0.75
N SER A 98 9.85 11.82 2.03
CA SER A 98 8.72 10.96 2.47
C SER A 98 7.39 11.50 1.94
N SER A 99 6.54 10.61 1.44
CA SER A 99 5.16 10.93 1.06
C SER A 99 4.44 11.55 2.26
N LYS A 100 3.75 12.69 2.10
CA LYS A 100 2.96 13.26 3.20
C LYS A 100 1.67 12.45 3.40
N CYS A 101 1.56 11.69 4.49
CA CYS A 101 0.28 11.15 4.93
C CYS A 101 -0.52 12.23 5.67
N ARG A 102 -1.78 12.40 5.32
CA ARG A 102 -2.69 13.17 6.17
C ARG A 102 -2.97 12.38 7.44
N LYS A 103 -2.67 12.98 8.59
CA LYS A 103 -3.23 12.51 9.86
C LYS A 103 -4.72 12.90 9.85
N LYS A 104 -5.58 11.89 9.70
CA LYS A 104 -7.03 12.01 9.91
C LYS A 104 -7.29 11.95 11.40
#